data_AF-A0A9R1IDF6-F1
#
_entry.id   AF-A0A9R1IDF6-F1
#
_cell.length_a   1.000
_cell.length_b   1.000
_cell.length_c   1.000
_cell.angle_alpha   90.00
_cell.angle_beta   90.00
_cell.angle_gamma   90.00
#
_symmetry.space_group_name_H-M   'P 1'
#
loop_
_entity.id
_entity.type
_entity.pdbx_description
1 polymer ?
#
loop_
_entity_poly.entity_id
_entity_poly.type
_entity_poly.pdbx_seq_one_letter_code
_entity_poly.pdbx_strand_id
1 'polypeptide(L)' 'MWAPKLETIRIRGCWSLRRLPGVGRDTKPPKVDCEKEWWDNLEWDGLRMYHHPSRYEPNHSLYYKKAQLPRGTVLR' A
#
# COMPACT_ATOMS: atom_id res chain seq x y z
N MET A 1 -11.53 8.04 -8.80
CA MET A 1 -10.66 9.07 -8.18
C MET A 1 -9.36 9.11 -8.96
N TRP A 2 -8.87 10.29 -9.36
CA TRP A 2 -7.70 10.47 -10.23
C TRP A 2 -6.72 11.46 -9.60
N ALA A 3 -5.45 11.08 -9.46
CA ALA A 3 -4.43 11.89 -8.80
C ALA A 3 -3.14 11.92 -9.64
N PRO A 4 -3.00 12.88 -10.59
CA PRO A 4 -1.94 12.83 -11.60
C PRO A 4 -0.58 13.28 -11.09
N LYS A 5 -0.49 14.01 -9.97
CA LYS A 5 0.76 14.51 -9.38
C LYS A 5 1.10 13.83 -8.05
N LEU A 6 0.63 12.61 -7.85
CA LEU A 6 0.80 11.89 -6.60
C LEU A 6 2.22 11.35 -6.49
N GLU A 7 2.98 11.80 -5.49
CA GLU A 7 4.38 11.39 -5.30
C GLU A 7 4.56 10.32 -4.22
N THR A 8 3.85 10.45 -3.09
CA THR A 8 3.97 9.53 -1.96
C THR A 8 2.60 9.27 -1.33
N ILE A 9 2.33 8.00 -1.03
CA ILE A 9 1.18 7.52 -0.28
C ILE A 9 1.73 6.83 0.97
N ARG A 10 1.22 7.20 2.15
CA ARG A 10 1.57 6.52 3.40
C ARG A 10 0.28 6.02 4.02
N ILE A 11 0.14 4.71 4.10
CA ILE A 11 -1.03 4.06 4.68
C ILE A 11 -0.53 3.21 5.84
N ARG A 12 -1.18 3.36 7.00
CA ARG A 12 -0.89 2.63 8.23
C ARG A 12 -2.19 2.37 8.97
N GLY A 13 -2.50 1.12 9.25
CA GLY A 13 -3.68 0.73 10.02
C GLY A 13 -5.04 0.91 9.30
N CYS A 14 -5.06 1.27 8.02
CA CYS A 14 -6.29 1.45 7.24
C CYS A 14 -6.67 0.17 6.48
N TRP A 15 -7.00 -0.89 7.22
CA TRP A 15 -7.31 -2.22 6.66
C TRP A 15 -8.58 -2.25 5.80
N SER A 16 -9.52 -1.34 6.04
CA SER A 16 -10.77 -1.24 5.29
C SER A 16 -10.60 -0.57 3.91
N LEU A 17 -9.44 0.07 3.66
CA LEU A 17 -9.18 0.73 2.38
C LEU A 17 -8.78 -0.31 1.35
N ARG A 18 -9.63 -0.54 0.35
CA ARG A 18 -9.40 -1.58 -0.67
C ARG A 18 -8.93 -1.05 -2.01
N ARG A 19 -8.94 0.26 -2.25
CA ARG A 19 -8.65 0.85 -3.56
C ARG A 19 -7.77 2.09 -3.46
N LEU A 20 -6.90 2.26 -4.44
CA LEU A 20 -6.03 3.42 -4.58
C LEU A 20 -6.46 4.32 -5.74
N PRO A 21 -6.14 5.62 -5.71
CA PRO A 21 -6.50 6.53 -6.80
C PRO A 21 -5.67 6.25 -8.05
N GLY A 22 -6.29 6.21 -9.23
CA GLY A 22 -5.55 6.03 -10.49
C GLY A 22 -4.48 7.11 -10.70
N VAL A 23 -3.29 6.69 -11.14
CA VAL A 23 -2.13 7.56 -11.39
C VAL A 23 -1.93 7.74 -12.91
N GLY A 24 -1.54 8.94 -13.31
CA GLY A 24 -1.30 9.31 -14.71
C GLY A 24 -0.17 8.51 -15.38
N ARG A 25 -0.12 8.52 -16.72
CA ARG A 25 0.88 7.76 -17.51
C ARG A 25 2.29 8.35 -17.43
N ASP A 26 2.40 9.67 -17.30
CA ASP A 26 3.65 10.43 -17.53
C ASP A 26 4.34 10.86 -16.24
N THR A 27 3.92 10.31 -15.10
CA THR A 27 4.47 10.65 -13.79
C THR A 27 5.22 9.47 -13.20
N LYS A 28 6.29 9.78 -12.46
CA LYS A 28 7.05 8.76 -11.72
C LYS A 28 6.08 7.93 -10.86
N PRO A 29 6.29 6.60 -10.75
CA PRO A 29 5.49 5.76 -9.88
C PRO A 29 5.47 6.32 -8.45
N PRO A 30 4.29 6.55 -7.84
CA PRO A 30 4.24 7.02 -6.47
C PRO A 30 4.79 5.96 -5.54
N LYS A 31 5.53 6.41 -4.54
CA LYS A 31 6.00 5.54 -3.46
C LYS A 31 4.88 5.26 -2.48
N VAL A 32 4.60 4.00 -2.21
CA VAL A 32 3.51 3.59 -1.31
C VAL A 32 4.10 2.90 -0.08
N ASP A 33 4.29 3.65 1.01
CA ASP A 33 4.66 3.09 2.32
C ASP A 33 3.43 2.43 2.94
N CYS A 34 3.39 1.09 2.93
CA CYS A 34 2.20 0.33 3.31
C CYS A 34 2.52 -1.08 3.82
N GLU A 35 1.58 -1.68 4.56
CA GLU A 35 1.67 -3.06 5.01
C GLU A 35 1.54 -4.04 3.82
N LYS A 36 2.40 -5.06 3.76
CA LYS A 36 2.37 -6.09 2.70
C LYS A 36 1.00 -6.79 2.61
N GLU A 37 0.43 -7.21 3.75
CA GLU A 37 -0.87 -7.88 3.77
C GLU A 37 -1.98 -6.98 3.25
N TRP A 38 -1.95 -5.69 3.59
CA TRP A 38 -2.90 -4.73 3.07
C TRP A 38 -2.75 -4.55 1.56
N TRP A 39 -1.51 -4.43 1.06
CA TRP A 39 -1.21 -4.30 -0.37
C TRP A 39 -1.70 -5.51 -1.17
N ASP A 40 -1.50 -6.72 -0.64
CA ASP A 40 -1.96 -7.98 -1.25
C ASP A 40 -3.51 -8.06 -1.29
N ASN A 41 -4.21 -7.35 -0.41
CA ASN A 41 -5.69 -7.32 -0.33
C ASN A 41 -6.34 -6.17 -1.12
N LEU A 42 -5.56 -5.37 -1.87
CA LEU A 42 -6.10 -4.30 -2.70
C LEU A 42 -6.87 -4.85 -3.90
N GLU A 43 -8.02 -4.23 -4.18
CA GLU A 43 -8.83 -4.45 -5.37
C GLU A 43 -8.27 -3.58 -6.51
N TRP A 44 -7.94 -4.21 -7.64
CA TRP A 44 -7.40 -3.53 -8.83
C TRP A 44 -8.37 -3.65 -10.00
N ASP A 45 -8.77 -2.51 -10.57
CA ASP A 45 -9.72 -2.46 -11.71
C ASP A 45 -9.04 -2.77 -13.06
N GLY A 46 -7.72 -2.97 -13.04
CA GLY A 46 -6.93 -3.38 -14.20
C GLY A 46 -6.37 -2.21 -15.03
N LEU A 47 -5.56 -2.58 -16.04
CA LEU A 47 -4.76 -1.64 -16.82
C LEU A 47 -5.60 -0.61 -17.59
N ARG A 48 -6.80 -1.01 -18.05
CA ARG A 48 -7.72 -0.15 -18.81
C ARG A 48 -8.22 1.05 -18.01
N MET A 49 -8.23 0.94 -16.68
CA MET A 49 -8.67 2.00 -15.78
C MET A 49 -7.52 2.73 -15.08
N TYR A 50 -6.28 2.55 -15.56
CA TYR A 50 -5.09 3.16 -14.95
C TYR A 50 -4.85 2.73 -13.49
N HIS A 51 -5.47 1.62 -13.09
CA HIS A 51 -5.51 1.13 -11.72
C HIS A 51 -4.87 -0.26 -11.67
N HIS A 52 -3.54 -0.28 -11.77
CA HIS A 52 -2.73 -1.50 -11.79
C HIS A 52 -1.57 -1.38 -10.78
N PRO A 53 -1.21 -2.45 -10.06
CA PRO A 53 -0.16 -2.41 -9.04
C PRO A 53 1.20 -1.97 -9.60
N SER A 54 1.55 -2.34 -10.84
CA SER A 54 2.81 -1.92 -11.49
C SER A 54 2.96 -0.42 -11.71
N ARG A 55 1.91 0.39 -11.48
CA ARG A 55 1.98 1.85 -11.53
C ARG A 55 2.55 2.47 -10.25
N TYR A 56 2.79 1.66 -9.23
CA TYR A 56 3.23 2.09 -7.91
C TYR A 56 4.53 1.41 -7.53
N GLU A 57 5.29 2.08 -6.67
CA GLU A 57 6.47 1.52 -6.02
C GLU A 57 6.13 1.25 -4.55
N PRO A 58 5.64 0.05 -4.20
CA PRO A 58 5.32 -0.26 -2.82
C PRO A 58 6.60 -0.43 -1.99
N ASN A 59 6.62 0.23 -0.84
CA ASN A 59 7.58 0.00 0.22
C ASN A 59 6.87 -0.71 1.37
N HIS A 60 7.13 -2.01 1.50
CA HIS A 60 6.52 -2.82 2.54
C HIS A 60 7.29 -2.67 3.85
N SER A 61 6.82 -1.75 4.69
CA SER A 61 7.38 -1.61 6.03
C SER A 61 7.03 -2.84 6.87
N LEU A 62 8.05 -3.53 7.39
CA LEU A 62 7.90 -4.63 8.35
C LEU A 62 7.49 -4.15 9.75
N TYR A 63 7.26 -2.85 9.93
CA TYR A 63 6.98 -2.24 11.23
C TYR A 63 5.80 -2.90 11.95
N TYR A 64 4.74 -3.29 11.23
CA TYR A 64 3.57 -3.91 11.84
C TYR A 64 3.82 -5.37 12.29
N LYS A 65 4.69 -6.14 11.61
CA LYS A 65 5.05 -7.51 12.05
C LYS A 65 5.82 -7.50 13.37
N LYS A 66 6.55 -6.42 13.66
CA LYS A 66 7.19 -6.24 14.97
C LYS A 66 6.17 -6.00 16.10
N ALA A 67 4.96 -5.54 15.78
CA ALA A 67 3.87 -5.42 16.74
C ALA A 67 3.13 -6.75 16.97
N GLN A 68 3.20 -7.70 16.03
CA GLN A 68 2.67 -9.07 16.17
C GLN A 68 3.61 -10.03 16.91
N LEU A 69 4.87 -9.63 17.19
CA LEU A 69 5.69 -10.37 18.15
C LEU A 69 4.99 -10.28 19.51
N PRO A 70 4.63 -11.41 20.14
CA PRO A 70 4.02 -11.37 21.47
C PRO A 70 4.97 -10.62 22.40
N ARG A 71 4.54 -9.47 22.93
CA ARG A 71 5.26 -8.67 23.92
C ARG A 71 5.29 -9.35 25.30
N GLY A 72 5.45 -10.67 25.34
CA GLY A 72 5.30 -11.46 26.55
C GLY A 72 5.55 -12.95 26.31
N THR A 73 6.78 -13.33 25.97
CA THR A 73 7.29 -14.60 26.50
C THR A 73 7.78 -14.31 27.91
N VAL A 74 6.86 -14.39 28.89
CA VAL A 74 7.25 -14.53 30.28
C VAL A 74 7.83 -15.93 30.40
N LEU A 75 9.13 -16.04 30.64
CA LEU A 75 9.73 -17.31 31.03
C LEU A 75 9.08 -17.71 32.36
N ARG A 76 8.36 -18.83 32.36
CA ARG A 76 7.80 -19.47 33.55
C ARG A 76 8.84 -20.39 34.17
#